data_AF-A0A519YU01-F1
#
_entry.id   AF-A0A519YU01-F1
#
_cell.length_a   1.000
_cell.length_b   1.000
_cell.length_c   1.000
_cell.angle_alpha   90.00
_cell.angle_beta   90.00
_cell.angle_gamma   90.00
#
_symmetry.space_group_name_H-M   'P 1'
#
loop_
_entity.id
_entity.type
_entity.pdbx_description
1 polymer ?
#
loop_
_entity_poly.entity_id
_entity_poly.type
_entity_poly.pdbx_seq_one_letter_code
_entity_poly.pdbx_strand_id
1 'polypeptide(L)'
;WSGPGVTGSVATGFSFTPSLALVGTQTLTYSVATAQGCAGQATTTVLVLSAQMPITLAADTVLCPGTTAAFRLRASVAGGVWSGPGVTATGLFTPPTTPGTVSVMYTLGAGSLCPTSATRRITLLPTAVLAAAARPVLCDSLLGRTPLALAPYTMRFSQAAFAGLPDAVLTWDFGDGSSPATGLSVVHTYTAAGTYQVIATLRFNNGRCSAQVSIAPIQVGEPFVPNVFTPNGDQLNDFFAPRLGGCPARLQVFSRWGQQVYDNPAYLNNWDGAGQAPGIYYYLLTPPATSAPLKGWVELVR
;
A
#
# COMPACT_ATOMS: atom_id res chain seq x y z
N TRP A 1 -24.73 -4.81 -65.22
CA TRP A 1 -23.40 -4.99 -64.61
C TRP A 1 -23.02 -6.46 -64.70
N SER A 2 -21.74 -6.75 -64.92
CA SER A 2 -21.16 -8.08 -64.96
C SER A 2 -19.77 -8.08 -64.32
N GLY A 3 -19.34 -9.23 -63.82
CA GLY A 3 -18.05 -9.40 -63.16
C GLY A 3 -18.13 -10.40 -62.00
N PRO A 4 -16.99 -10.82 -61.44
CA PRO A 4 -16.95 -11.70 -60.27
C PRO A 4 -17.77 -11.11 -59.11
N GLY A 5 -18.61 -11.90 -58.46
CA GLY A 5 -19.43 -11.48 -57.32
C GLY A 5 -20.64 -10.59 -57.64
N VAL A 6 -20.87 -10.24 -58.91
CA VAL A 6 -22.08 -9.50 -59.33
C VAL A 6 -23.19 -10.48 -59.66
N THR A 7 -24.37 -10.27 -59.09
CA THR A 7 -25.60 -11.00 -59.41
C THR A 7 -26.73 -10.02 -59.75
N GLY A 8 -27.80 -10.51 -60.37
CA GLY A 8 -28.98 -9.71 -60.72
C GLY A 8 -29.14 -9.46 -62.23
N SER A 9 -30.06 -8.56 -62.57
CA SER A 9 -30.47 -8.29 -63.95
C SER A 9 -30.94 -6.84 -64.10
N VAL A 10 -31.15 -6.39 -65.35
CA VAL A 10 -31.70 -5.05 -65.61
C VAL A 10 -33.10 -4.88 -65.02
N ALA A 11 -33.91 -5.94 -64.98
CA ALA A 11 -35.28 -5.90 -64.46
C ALA A 11 -35.35 -5.86 -62.93
N THR A 12 -34.37 -6.47 -62.25
CA THR A 12 -34.38 -6.67 -60.78
C THR A 12 -33.35 -5.83 -60.04
N GLY A 13 -32.51 -5.08 -60.76
CA GLY A 13 -31.31 -4.46 -60.22
C GLY A 13 -30.13 -5.44 -60.12
N PHE A 14 -28.93 -4.87 -59.93
CA PHE A 14 -27.68 -5.63 -59.74
C PHE A 14 -27.19 -5.46 -58.31
N SER A 15 -26.62 -6.53 -57.74
CA SER A 15 -26.00 -6.55 -56.41
C SER A 15 -24.60 -7.14 -56.51
N PHE A 16 -23.67 -6.65 -55.68
CA PHE A 16 -22.34 -7.22 -55.54
C PHE A 16 -22.24 -7.89 -54.17
N THR A 17 -21.98 -9.19 -54.14
CA THR A 17 -21.82 -9.97 -52.91
C THR A 17 -20.32 -10.28 -52.70
N PRO A 18 -19.65 -9.59 -51.76
CA PRO A 18 -18.24 -9.87 -51.47
C PRO A 18 -18.07 -11.28 -50.88
N SER A 19 -16.95 -11.93 -51.21
CA SER A 19 -16.57 -13.24 -50.63
C SER A 19 -15.06 -13.39 -50.56
N LEU A 20 -14.57 -14.38 -49.81
CA LEU A 20 -13.13 -14.66 -49.67
C LEU A 20 -12.45 -15.00 -51.01
N ALA A 21 -13.17 -15.60 -51.96
CA ALA A 21 -12.64 -15.91 -53.30
C ALA A 21 -12.43 -14.64 -54.15
N LEU A 22 -12.98 -13.50 -53.74
CA LEU A 22 -12.92 -12.23 -54.46
C LEU A 22 -11.96 -11.22 -53.82
N VAL A 23 -11.17 -11.61 -52.81
CA VAL A 23 -10.21 -10.72 -52.15
C VAL A 23 -9.24 -10.10 -53.17
N GLY A 24 -9.03 -8.79 -53.08
CA GLY A 24 -8.27 -8.01 -54.06
C GLY A 24 -9.14 -7.07 -54.89
N THR A 25 -8.54 -6.41 -55.88
CA THR A 25 -9.25 -5.47 -56.77
C THR A 25 -10.04 -6.24 -57.82
N GLN A 26 -11.36 -6.10 -57.79
CA GLN A 26 -12.28 -6.68 -58.77
C GLN A 26 -12.71 -5.60 -59.77
N THR A 27 -12.59 -5.86 -61.06
CA THR A 27 -13.10 -4.96 -62.10
C THR A 27 -14.52 -5.39 -62.50
N LEU A 28 -15.48 -4.50 -62.33
CA LEU A 28 -16.88 -4.69 -62.70
C LEU A 28 -17.18 -3.89 -63.96
N THR A 29 -17.94 -4.50 -64.88
CA THR A 29 -18.26 -3.91 -66.18
C THR A 29 -19.75 -3.60 -66.27
N TYR A 30 -20.09 -2.39 -66.69
CA TYR A 30 -21.42 -1.99 -67.08
C TYR A 30 -21.50 -1.97 -68.61
N SER A 31 -22.41 -2.76 -69.18
CA SER A 31 -22.63 -2.83 -70.63
C SER A 31 -24.07 -2.51 -70.96
N VAL A 32 -24.29 -1.66 -71.97
CA VAL A 32 -25.60 -1.35 -72.55
C VAL A 32 -25.57 -1.63 -74.04
N ALA A 33 -26.66 -2.17 -74.56
CA ALA A 33 -26.88 -2.35 -76.00
C ALA A 33 -28.28 -1.86 -76.35
N THR A 34 -28.42 -1.12 -77.45
CA THR A 34 -29.72 -0.68 -77.96
C THR A 34 -30.27 -1.71 -78.95
N ALA A 35 -31.59 -1.69 -79.16
CA ALA A 35 -32.25 -2.54 -80.15
C ALA A 35 -31.75 -2.30 -81.60
N GLN A 36 -31.13 -1.14 -81.85
CA GLN A 36 -30.55 -0.74 -83.14
C GLN A 36 -29.06 -1.13 -83.28
N GLY A 37 -28.52 -1.91 -82.34
CA GLY A 37 -27.16 -2.47 -82.43
C GLY A 37 -26.04 -1.61 -81.85
N CYS A 38 -26.33 -0.43 -81.28
CA CYS A 38 -25.29 0.38 -80.62
C CYS A 38 -24.98 -0.19 -79.23
N ALA A 39 -23.71 -0.47 -78.95
CA ALA A 39 -23.27 -0.95 -77.65
C ALA A 39 -22.23 0.00 -77.01
N GLY A 40 -22.33 0.19 -75.70
CA GLY A 40 -21.38 0.95 -74.90
C GLY A 40 -21.01 0.21 -73.63
N GLN A 41 -19.76 0.35 -73.18
CA GLN A 41 -19.28 -0.24 -71.94
C GLN A 41 -18.50 0.78 -71.10
N ALA A 42 -18.62 0.65 -69.78
CA ALA A 42 -17.83 1.37 -68.79
C ALA A 42 -17.40 0.38 -67.70
N THR A 43 -16.25 0.63 -67.07
CA THR A 43 -15.76 -0.22 -65.96
C THR A 43 -15.63 0.58 -64.68
N THR A 44 -15.75 -0.12 -63.55
CA THR A 44 -15.42 0.39 -62.22
C THR A 44 -14.67 -0.69 -61.45
N THR A 45 -13.89 -0.30 -60.45
CA THR A 45 -13.15 -1.25 -59.62
C THR A 45 -13.69 -1.26 -58.19
N VAL A 46 -13.84 -2.45 -57.62
CA VAL A 46 -14.22 -2.67 -56.22
C VAL A 46 -13.09 -3.42 -55.53
N LEU A 47 -12.55 -2.85 -54.46
CA LEU A 47 -11.57 -3.53 -53.62
C LEU A 47 -12.31 -4.37 -52.56
N VAL A 48 -12.19 -5.69 -52.65
CA VAL A 48 -12.73 -6.61 -51.65
C VAL A 48 -11.65 -6.96 -50.65
N LEU A 49 -11.96 -6.76 -49.38
CA LEU A 49 -11.06 -7.04 -48.27
C LEU A 49 -11.51 -8.33 -47.55
N SER A 50 -10.56 -9.12 -47.06
CA SER A 50 -10.88 -10.29 -46.24
C SER A 50 -11.43 -9.88 -44.88
N ALA A 51 -12.45 -10.57 -44.38
CA ALA A 51 -12.94 -10.39 -43.02
C ALA A 51 -11.79 -10.66 -42.02
N GLN A 52 -11.59 -9.73 -41.09
CA GLN A 52 -10.49 -9.80 -40.12
C GLN A 52 -10.74 -10.93 -39.12
N MET A 53 -9.69 -11.71 -38.83
CA MET A 53 -9.71 -12.67 -37.73
C MET A 53 -9.58 -11.89 -36.41
N PRO A 54 -10.50 -12.02 -35.45
CA PRO A 54 -10.44 -11.25 -34.21
C PRO A 54 -9.19 -11.63 -33.43
N ILE A 55 -8.30 -10.65 -33.22
CA ILE A 55 -7.11 -10.80 -32.38
C ILE A 55 -7.55 -10.56 -30.93
N THR A 56 -7.33 -11.55 -30.08
CA THR A 56 -7.52 -11.44 -28.63
C THR A 56 -6.16 -11.52 -27.94
N LEU A 57 -5.89 -10.53 -27.09
CA LEU A 57 -4.72 -10.49 -26.23
C LEU A 57 -5.15 -10.79 -24.80
N ALA A 58 -4.20 -11.26 -23.98
CA ALA A 58 -4.42 -11.37 -22.54
C ALA A 58 -4.69 -9.97 -21.92
N ALA A 59 -5.36 -9.95 -20.77
CA ALA A 59 -5.67 -8.73 -20.04
C ALA A 59 -4.42 -7.87 -19.75
N ASP A 60 -4.65 -6.58 -19.49
CA ASP A 60 -3.59 -5.64 -19.11
C ASP A 60 -2.79 -6.17 -17.91
N THR A 61 -1.48 -5.94 -17.95
CA THR A 61 -0.55 -6.47 -16.94
C THR A 61 -0.07 -5.37 -16.03
N VAL A 62 -0.11 -5.61 -14.73
CA VAL A 62 0.47 -4.70 -13.73
C VAL A 62 1.67 -5.40 -13.08
N LEU A 63 2.84 -4.79 -13.22
CA LEU A 63 4.12 -5.29 -12.71
C LEU A 63 4.48 -4.61 -11.40
N CYS A 64 5.08 -5.37 -10.49
CA CYS A 64 5.59 -4.85 -9.23
C CYS A 64 6.88 -4.04 -9.46
N PRO A 65 7.17 -3.05 -8.61
CA PRO A 65 8.44 -2.34 -8.63
C PRO A 65 9.62 -3.32 -8.56
N GLY A 66 10.68 -3.07 -9.34
CA GLY A 66 11.87 -3.94 -9.40
C GLY A 66 11.74 -5.19 -10.29
N THR A 67 10.61 -5.38 -10.99
CA THR A 67 10.49 -6.48 -11.97
C THR A 67 11.44 -6.23 -13.14
N THR A 68 12.46 -7.07 -13.30
CA THR A 68 13.46 -6.96 -14.40
C THR A 68 13.45 -8.14 -15.36
N ALA A 69 12.83 -9.25 -14.98
CA ALA A 69 12.79 -10.45 -15.82
C ALA A 69 11.93 -10.22 -17.07
N ALA A 70 12.52 -10.47 -18.24
CA ALA A 70 11.80 -10.43 -19.50
C ALA A 70 10.82 -11.60 -19.61
N PHE A 71 9.66 -11.37 -20.24
CA PHE A 71 8.64 -12.39 -20.45
C PHE A 71 8.05 -12.30 -21.85
N ARG A 72 7.50 -13.43 -22.34
CA ARG A 72 6.96 -13.51 -23.71
C ARG A 72 5.47 -13.23 -23.73
N LEU A 73 5.08 -12.24 -24.52
CA LEU A 73 3.69 -11.92 -24.84
C LEU A 73 3.09 -12.96 -25.79
N ARG A 74 1.78 -13.15 -25.71
CA ARG A 74 1.03 -14.10 -26.52
C ARG A 74 -0.21 -13.43 -27.10
N ALA A 75 -0.55 -13.81 -28.32
CA ALA A 75 -1.79 -13.45 -29.01
C ALA A 75 -2.56 -14.73 -29.33
N SER A 76 -3.87 -14.63 -29.53
CA SER A 76 -4.73 -15.78 -29.86
C SER A 76 -4.41 -16.44 -31.21
N VAL A 77 -3.77 -15.69 -32.11
CA VAL A 77 -3.38 -16.12 -33.46
C VAL A 77 -1.88 -15.94 -33.67
N ALA A 78 -1.23 -16.89 -34.33
CA ALA A 78 0.19 -16.83 -34.67
C ALA A 78 0.44 -16.03 -35.97
N GLY A 79 1.70 -15.64 -36.22
CA GLY A 79 2.13 -15.04 -37.50
C GLY A 79 2.10 -13.51 -37.57
N GLY A 80 1.68 -12.83 -36.50
CA GLY A 80 1.79 -11.37 -36.37
C GLY A 80 3.10 -10.92 -35.73
N VAL A 81 3.30 -9.60 -35.74
CA VAL A 81 4.50 -8.94 -35.23
C VAL A 81 4.13 -8.02 -34.07
N TRP A 82 4.95 -8.04 -33.01
CA TRP A 82 4.81 -7.11 -31.89
C TRP A 82 5.59 -5.82 -32.14
N SER A 83 5.03 -4.69 -31.71
CA SER A 83 5.68 -3.38 -31.73
C SER A 83 5.33 -2.56 -30.50
N GLY A 84 6.19 -1.59 -30.17
CA GLY A 84 6.03 -0.70 -29.03
C GLY A 84 7.26 -0.68 -28.11
N PRO A 85 7.20 0.09 -27.01
CA PRO A 85 8.30 0.19 -26.06
C PRO A 85 8.62 -1.14 -25.38
N GLY A 86 9.90 -1.49 -25.29
CA GLY A 86 10.37 -2.65 -24.51
C GLY A 86 10.01 -4.03 -25.08
N VAL A 87 9.39 -4.12 -26.26
CA VAL A 87 9.02 -5.40 -26.89
C VAL A 87 9.81 -5.64 -28.18
N THR A 88 10.29 -6.87 -28.35
CA THR A 88 10.86 -7.34 -29.63
C THR A 88 9.75 -7.73 -30.60
N ALA A 89 10.04 -7.78 -31.90
CA ALA A 89 9.12 -8.25 -32.94
C ALA A 89 8.49 -9.63 -32.65
N THR A 90 9.25 -10.50 -31.97
CA THR A 90 8.79 -11.85 -31.59
C THR A 90 7.96 -11.90 -30.31
N GLY A 91 7.75 -10.76 -29.65
CA GLY A 91 6.92 -10.65 -28.43
C GLY A 91 7.68 -10.86 -27.12
N LEU A 92 9.01 -10.92 -27.12
CA LEU A 92 9.78 -10.84 -25.87
C LEU A 92 9.72 -9.40 -25.33
N PHE A 93 9.09 -9.21 -24.17
CA PHE A 93 8.95 -7.92 -23.49
C PHE A 93 9.94 -7.84 -22.33
N THR A 94 10.68 -6.74 -22.25
CA THR A 94 11.59 -6.40 -21.17
C THR A 94 10.98 -5.25 -20.36
N PRO A 95 10.71 -5.44 -19.06
CA PRO A 95 10.16 -4.40 -18.21
C PRO A 95 10.99 -3.10 -18.24
N PRO A 96 10.34 -1.91 -18.24
CA PRO A 96 11.06 -0.64 -18.16
C PRO A 96 11.67 -0.45 -16.77
N THR A 97 12.63 0.47 -16.64
CA THR A 97 13.21 0.87 -15.34
C THR A 97 12.43 2.01 -14.67
N THR A 98 11.68 2.78 -15.45
CA THR A 98 10.87 3.90 -14.97
C THR A 98 9.41 3.47 -14.82
N PRO A 99 8.77 3.72 -13.66
CA PRO A 99 7.35 3.47 -13.48
C PRO A 99 6.48 4.18 -14.53
N GLY A 100 5.38 3.55 -14.91
CA GLY A 100 4.47 4.08 -15.91
C GLY A 100 3.80 2.99 -16.73
N THR A 101 2.93 3.43 -17.63
CA THR A 101 2.18 2.54 -18.52
C THR A 101 2.76 2.61 -19.92
N VAL A 102 3.10 1.45 -20.48
CA VAL A 102 3.47 1.31 -21.89
C VAL A 102 2.39 0.52 -22.63
N SER A 103 2.12 0.91 -23.87
CA SER A 103 1.21 0.21 -24.77
C SER A 103 2.02 -0.54 -25.81
N VAL A 104 1.79 -1.85 -25.90
CA VAL A 104 2.34 -2.72 -26.94
C VAL A 104 1.24 -3.12 -27.90
N MET A 105 1.60 -3.23 -29.17
CA MET A 105 0.67 -3.56 -30.25
C MET A 105 1.10 -4.86 -30.91
N TYR A 106 0.13 -5.71 -31.23
CA TYR A 106 0.33 -6.89 -32.06
C TYR A 106 -0.41 -6.71 -33.37
N THR A 107 0.29 -6.84 -34.49
CA THR A 107 -0.26 -6.64 -35.83
C THR A 107 -0.14 -7.91 -36.66
N LEU A 108 -1.27 -8.45 -37.10
CA LEU A 108 -1.35 -9.52 -38.08
C LEU A 108 -1.43 -8.93 -39.49
N GLY A 109 -0.66 -9.48 -40.43
CA GLY A 109 -0.61 -8.96 -41.80
C GLY A 109 0.08 -7.58 -41.89
N ALA A 110 1.11 -7.34 -41.07
CA ALA A 110 1.90 -6.12 -41.15
C ALA A 110 2.48 -5.94 -42.58
N GLY A 111 2.25 -4.78 -43.20
CA GLY A 111 2.61 -4.52 -44.60
C GLY A 111 1.60 -4.99 -45.64
N SER A 112 0.51 -5.65 -45.22
CA SER A 112 -0.64 -5.90 -46.10
C SER A 112 -1.51 -4.66 -46.26
N LEU A 113 -2.45 -4.71 -47.21
CA LEU A 113 -3.43 -3.64 -47.44
C LEU A 113 -4.45 -3.48 -46.29
N CYS A 114 -4.58 -4.48 -45.41
CA CYS A 114 -5.55 -4.48 -44.30
C CYS A 114 -4.99 -5.19 -43.06
N PRO A 115 -4.00 -4.60 -42.38
CA PRO A 115 -3.50 -5.16 -41.14
C PRO A 115 -4.60 -5.14 -40.07
N THR A 116 -4.64 -6.18 -39.25
CA THR A 116 -5.46 -6.20 -38.04
C THR A 116 -4.54 -6.08 -36.84
N SER A 117 -4.89 -5.22 -35.88
CA SER A 117 -4.07 -5.02 -34.70
C SER A 117 -4.88 -5.04 -33.41
N ALA A 118 -4.26 -5.53 -32.35
CA ALA A 118 -4.75 -5.38 -30.98
C ALA A 118 -3.68 -4.74 -30.11
N THR A 119 -4.10 -4.00 -29.09
CA THR A 119 -3.20 -3.35 -28.13
C THR A 119 -3.38 -3.94 -26.75
N ARG A 120 -2.29 -3.95 -25.99
CA ARG A 120 -2.26 -4.38 -24.59
C ARG A 120 -1.44 -3.38 -23.79
N ARG A 121 -1.91 -3.03 -22.59
CA ARG A 121 -1.17 -2.14 -21.69
C ARG A 121 -0.40 -2.96 -20.66
N ILE A 122 0.80 -2.49 -20.36
CA ILE A 122 1.65 -3.03 -19.31
C ILE A 122 2.06 -1.85 -18.43
N THR A 123 1.68 -1.91 -17.15
CA THR A 123 1.93 -0.87 -16.17
C THR A 123 2.97 -1.33 -15.17
N LEU A 124 4.10 -0.63 -15.07
CA LEU A 124 5.03 -0.79 -13.96
C LEU A 124 4.65 0.18 -12.85
N LEU A 125 4.32 -0.34 -11.67
CA LEU A 125 3.94 0.48 -10.52
C LEU A 125 5.13 1.26 -9.96
N PRO A 126 4.89 2.44 -9.35
CA PRO A 126 5.94 3.20 -8.67
C PRO A 126 6.42 2.46 -7.42
N THR A 127 7.70 2.65 -7.08
CA THR A 127 8.26 2.14 -5.82
C THR A 127 7.61 2.87 -4.64
N ALA A 128 7.02 2.11 -3.73
CA ALA A 128 6.52 2.65 -2.47
C ALA A 128 7.67 2.97 -1.51
N VAL A 129 7.75 4.21 -1.03
CA VAL A 129 8.72 4.61 -0.01
C VAL A 129 8.10 4.34 1.36
N LEU A 130 8.68 3.40 2.11
CA LEU A 130 8.26 3.10 3.47
C LEU A 130 9.06 3.94 4.47
N ALA A 131 8.50 5.06 4.91
CA ALA A 131 9.05 5.93 5.96
C ALA A 131 8.27 5.75 7.27
N ALA A 132 8.13 4.49 7.70
CA ALA A 132 7.36 4.14 8.88
C ALA A 132 7.98 4.78 10.13
N ALA A 133 7.18 5.50 10.91
CA ALA A 133 7.62 6.17 12.12
C ALA A 133 6.82 5.69 13.33
N ALA A 134 7.50 5.51 14.45
CA ALA A 134 6.90 5.25 15.76
C ALA A 134 7.16 6.46 16.67
N ARG A 135 6.14 6.92 17.38
CA ARG A 135 6.24 8.04 18.32
C ARG A 135 5.49 7.72 19.61
N PRO A 136 6.03 8.10 20.78
CA PRO A 136 5.31 7.95 22.04
C PRO A 136 4.01 8.75 22.00
N VAL A 137 2.92 8.15 22.48
CA VAL A 137 1.70 8.90 22.78
C VAL A 137 1.93 9.56 24.13
N LEU A 138 2.51 10.76 24.09
CA LEU A 138 2.74 11.59 25.27
C LEU A 138 1.43 12.23 25.72
N CYS A 139 1.30 12.50 27.03
CA CYS A 139 0.47 13.62 27.49
C CYS A 139 1.26 14.90 27.20
N ASP A 140 0.59 15.94 26.71
CA ASP A 140 1.20 17.19 26.23
C ASP A 140 2.40 17.67 27.07
N SER A 141 3.55 17.79 26.40
CA SER A 141 4.69 18.71 26.58
C SER A 141 5.18 19.18 27.97
N LEU A 142 4.71 18.67 29.11
CA LEU A 142 4.91 19.36 30.40
C LEU A 142 6.35 19.39 30.94
N LEU A 143 7.34 18.67 30.38
CA LEU A 143 8.67 18.61 31.01
C LEU A 143 9.89 18.64 30.09
N GLY A 144 9.76 18.71 28.76
CA GLY A 144 10.94 18.69 27.87
C GLY A 144 11.88 17.48 28.04
N ARG A 145 11.42 16.44 28.75
CA ARG A 145 12.14 15.18 28.97
C ARG A 145 11.48 14.09 28.13
N THR A 146 12.29 13.22 27.54
CA THR A 146 11.81 11.97 26.95
C THR A 146 11.31 11.07 28.08
N PRO A 147 10.01 10.74 28.17
CA PRO A 147 9.53 9.86 29.22
C PRO A 147 10.14 8.48 29.06
N LEU A 148 10.34 7.82 30.21
CA LEU A 148 10.80 6.45 30.26
C LEU A 148 9.78 5.55 29.57
N ALA A 149 10.27 4.70 28.67
CA ALA A 149 9.46 3.67 28.05
C ALA A 149 9.30 2.51 29.04
N LEU A 150 8.33 2.62 29.96
CA LEU A 150 8.00 1.57 30.92
C LEU A 150 6.58 1.07 30.68
N ALA A 151 6.35 -0.21 30.90
CA ALA A 151 5.05 -0.82 30.73
C ALA A 151 4.02 -0.28 31.75
N PRO A 152 2.74 -0.09 31.38
CA PRO A 152 2.23 -0.12 30.01
C PRO A 152 2.72 1.10 29.19
N TYR A 153 3.21 0.86 27.97
CA TYR A 153 3.79 1.90 27.11
C TYR A 153 3.05 2.01 25.77
N THR A 154 2.45 3.18 25.52
CA THR A 154 1.63 3.43 24.33
C THR A 154 2.39 4.19 23.25
N MET A 155 2.41 3.63 22.04
CA MET A 155 3.07 4.18 20.86
C MET A 155 2.07 4.37 19.73
N ARG A 156 2.25 5.46 18.96
CA ARG A 156 1.57 5.68 17.68
C ARG A 156 2.52 5.36 16.55
N PHE A 157 2.06 4.53 15.63
CA PHE A 157 2.75 4.14 14.41
C PHE A 157 2.08 4.83 13.23
N SER A 158 2.87 5.47 12.38
CA SER A 158 2.35 6.24 11.26
C SER A 158 3.18 6.09 10.00
N GLN A 159 2.50 6.18 8.86
CA GLN A 159 3.06 6.16 7.52
C GLN A 159 2.29 7.17 6.65
N ALA A 160 2.98 7.84 5.73
CA ALA A 160 2.32 8.68 4.74
C ALA A 160 1.54 7.83 3.72
N ALA A 161 0.50 8.40 3.11
CA ALA A 161 -0.24 7.72 2.06
C ALA A 161 0.66 7.47 0.83
N PHE A 162 0.41 6.36 0.13
CA PHE A 162 1.19 5.97 -1.04
C PHE A 162 0.58 6.56 -2.32
N ALA A 163 1.31 7.46 -2.98
CA ALA A 163 0.86 8.01 -4.26
C ALA A 163 0.85 6.94 -5.35
N GLY A 164 -0.25 6.84 -6.11
CA GLY A 164 -0.39 5.92 -7.24
C GLY A 164 -0.67 4.45 -6.86
N LEU A 165 -0.92 4.15 -5.58
CA LEU A 165 -1.24 2.80 -5.09
C LEU A 165 -2.60 2.81 -4.35
N PRO A 166 -3.74 2.86 -5.08
CA PRO A 166 -5.07 3.03 -4.47
C PRO A 166 -5.55 1.83 -3.66
N ASP A 167 -4.99 0.63 -3.91
CA ASP A 167 -5.32 -0.63 -3.23
C ASP A 167 -4.28 -1.02 -2.16
N ALA A 168 -3.41 -0.08 -1.78
CA ALA A 168 -2.39 -0.28 -0.78
C ALA A 168 -2.98 -0.61 0.60
N VAL A 169 -2.56 -1.73 1.17
CA VAL A 169 -2.88 -2.17 2.54
C VAL A 169 -1.61 -2.24 3.35
N LEU A 170 -1.54 -1.44 4.42
CA LEU A 170 -0.41 -1.41 5.35
C LEU A 170 -0.79 -2.10 6.66
N THR A 171 -0.05 -3.14 7.03
CA THR A 171 -0.22 -3.90 8.27
C THR A 171 1.00 -3.77 9.17
N TRP A 172 0.78 -3.63 10.47
CA TRP A 172 1.81 -3.47 11.50
C TRP A 172 1.83 -4.70 12.39
N ASP A 173 2.97 -5.38 12.45
CA ASP A 173 3.29 -6.37 13.48
C ASP A 173 4.12 -5.69 14.55
N PHE A 174 3.65 -5.72 15.80
CA PHE A 174 4.26 -5.00 16.91
C PHE A 174 5.39 -5.77 17.60
N GLY A 175 5.58 -7.05 17.27
CA GLY A 175 6.66 -7.87 17.80
C GLY A 175 6.44 -8.42 19.22
N ASP A 176 5.25 -8.25 19.80
CA ASP A 176 4.88 -8.70 21.14
C ASP A 176 3.89 -9.89 21.13
N GLY A 177 3.55 -10.41 19.94
CA GLY A 177 2.59 -11.50 19.77
C GLY A 177 1.12 -11.05 19.74
N SER A 178 0.83 -9.75 19.84
CA SER A 178 -0.51 -9.22 19.63
C SER A 178 -0.96 -9.31 18.16
N SER A 179 -2.27 -9.25 17.93
CA SER A 179 -2.82 -9.25 16.57
C SER A 179 -2.33 -8.02 15.78
N PRO A 180 -1.90 -8.19 14.52
CA PRO A 180 -1.47 -7.07 13.69
C PRO A 180 -2.57 -6.02 13.48
N ALA A 181 -2.19 -4.74 13.43
CA ALA A 181 -3.11 -3.65 13.11
C ALA A 181 -2.98 -3.23 11.64
N THR A 182 -4.07 -2.74 11.05
CA THR A 182 -4.08 -2.24 9.66
C THR A 182 -4.40 -0.75 9.63
N GLY A 183 -3.67 0.02 8.82
CA GLY A 183 -3.93 1.44 8.60
C GLY A 183 -2.68 2.28 8.48
N LEU A 184 -2.83 3.53 8.03
CA LEU A 184 -1.73 4.49 7.91
C LEU A 184 -1.34 5.13 9.25
N SER A 185 -2.23 5.07 10.25
CA SER A 185 -1.97 5.56 11.60
C SER A 185 -2.68 4.66 12.60
N VAL A 186 -1.93 3.96 13.44
CA VAL A 186 -2.44 3.05 14.47
C VAL A 186 -1.77 3.34 15.81
N VAL A 187 -2.41 2.92 16.91
CA VAL A 187 -1.88 3.02 18.27
C VAL A 187 -1.80 1.62 18.86
N HIS A 188 -0.72 1.34 19.59
CA HIS A 188 -0.52 0.08 20.28
C HIS A 188 0.08 0.30 21.67
N THR A 189 -0.25 -0.58 22.60
CA THR A 189 0.21 -0.51 24.00
C THR A 189 0.96 -1.79 24.36
N TYR A 190 2.24 -1.64 24.68
CA TYR A 190 3.06 -2.73 25.22
C TYR A 190 2.80 -2.87 26.72
N THR A 191 2.19 -3.98 27.13
CA THR A 191 1.77 -4.22 28.53
C THR A 191 2.85 -4.85 29.41
N ALA A 192 3.91 -5.37 28.80
CA ALA A 192 5.04 -5.98 29.48
C ALA A 192 6.35 -5.28 29.11
N ALA A 193 7.38 -5.50 29.91
CA ALA A 193 8.73 -5.12 29.56
C ALA A 193 9.31 -6.08 28.51
N GLY A 194 10.17 -5.55 27.66
CA GLY A 194 10.81 -6.33 26.60
C GLY A 194 11.41 -5.46 25.51
N THR A 195 12.09 -6.13 24.58
CA THR A 195 12.53 -5.56 23.31
C THR A 195 11.57 -6.03 22.23
N TYR A 196 10.93 -5.10 21.52
CA TYR A 196 9.94 -5.40 20.50
C TYR A 196 10.40 -4.96 19.11
N GLN A 197 10.43 -5.90 18.17
CA GLN A 197 10.78 -5.62 16.78
C GLN A 197 9.51 -5.37 15.97
N VAL A 198 9.31 -4.13 15.53
CA VAL A 198 8.11 -3.74 14.77
C VAL A 198 8.38 -3.87 13.27
N ILE A 199 7.47 -4.54 12.56
CA ILE A 199 7.53 -4.73 11.11
C ILE A 199 6.28 -4.14 10.47
N ALA A 200 6.47 -3.18 9.56
CA ALA A 200 5.40 -2.66 8.72
C ALA A 200 5.45 -3.36 7.36
N THR A 201 4.34 -4.00 6.97
CA THR A 201 4.19 -4.72 5.71
C THR A 201 3.16 -4.04 4.83
N LEU A 202 3.59 -3.59 3.66
CA LEU A 202 2.73 -3.05 2.62
C LEU A 202 2.43 -4.14 1.60
N ARG A 203 1.15 -4.32 1.26
CA ARG A 203 0.68 -5.13 0.14
C ARG A 203 -0.15 -4.28 -0.82
N PHE A 204 0.02 -4.48 -2.12
CA PHE A 204 -0.66 -3.73 -3.17
C PHE A 204 -0.72 -4.55 -4.46
N ASN A 205 -1.38 -4.04 -5.50
CA ASN A 205 -1.69 -4.79 -6.73
C ASN A 205 -2.46 -6.09 -6.41
N ASN A 206 -3.55 -5.96 -5.66
CA ASN A 206 -4.38 -7.06 -5.14
C ASN A 206 -3.56 -8.10 -4.34
N GLY A 207 -2.56 -7.63 -3.60
CA GLY A 207 -1.69 -8.46 -2.77
C GLY A 207 -0.57 -9.18 -3.52
N ARG A 208 -0.39 -8.94 -4.83
CA ARG A 208 0.69 -9.55 -5.62
C ARG A 208 2.05 -8.90 -5.38
N CYS A 209 2.05 -7.63 -4.99
CA CYS A 209 3.26 -6.90 -4.64
C CYS A 209 3.34 -6.70 -3.14
N SER A 210 4.55 -6.77 -2.59
CA SER A 210 4.81 -6.52 -1.17
C SER A 210 6.10 -5.77 -0.95
N ALA A 211 6.11 -4.90 0.05
CA ALA A 211 7.31 -4.27 0.59
C ALA A 211 7.23 -4.29 2.12
N GLN A 212 8.38 -4.35 2.79
CA GLN A 212 8.44 -4.37 4.25
C GLN A 212 9.54 -3.45 4.75
N VAL A 213 9.33 -2.89 5.93
CA VAL A 213 10.36 -2.14 6.67
C VAL A 213 10.33 -2.56 8.13
N SER A 214 11.51 -2.64 8.72
CA SER A 214 11.69 -2.84 10.15
C SER A 214 11.97 -1.49 10.82
N ILE A 215 11.24 -1.18 11.88
CA ILE A 215 11.50 0.01 12.70
C ILE A 215 12.60 -0.33 13.71
N ALA A 216 13.33 0.68 14.21
CA ALA A 216 14.25 0.47 15.32
C ALA A 216 13.54 -0.26 16.49
N PRO A 217 14.20 -1.23 17.15
CA PRO A 217 13.60 -1.98 18.25
C PRO A 217 13.10 -1.06 19.36
N ILE A 218 11.88 -1.31 19.83
CA ILE A 218 11.29 -0.56 20.94
C ILE A 218 11.67 -1.27 22.24
N GLN A 219 12.32 -0.54 23.15
CA GLN A 219 12.72 -1.04 24.46
C GLN A 219 11.72 -0.56 25.50
N VAL A 220 11.05 -1.51 26.17
CA VAL A 220 10.09 -1.23 27.25
C VAL A 220 10.63 -1.85 28.53
N GLY A 221 10.76 -1.05 29.58
CA GLY A 221 11.19 -1.49 30.91
C GLY A 221 10.03 -1.81 31.85
N GLU A 222 10.35 -2.38 33.00
CA GLU A 222 9.35 -2.69 34.03
C GLU A 222 9.04 -1.46 34.90
N PRO A 223 7.76 -1.21 35.23
CA PRO A 223 7.42 -0.21 36.23
C PRO A 223 7.87 -0.68 37.62
N PHE A 224 8.32 0.27 38.44
CA PHE A 224 8.78 -0.01 39.79
C PHE A 224 8.26 1.04 40.75
N VAL A 225 7.62 0.62 41.84
CA VAL A 225 7.24 1.51 42.94
C VAL A 225 7.97 1.03 44.19
N PRO A 226 8.90 1.82 44.75
CA PRO A 226 9.61 1.43 45.96
C PRO A 226 8.64 1.34 47.13
N ASN A 227 8.92 0.47 48.09
CA ASN A 227 8.17 0.35 49.34
C ASN A 227 8.96 0.89 50.54
N VAL A 228 10.18 1.39 50.33
CA VAL A 228 11.03 1.99 51.35
C VAL A 228 11.89 3.08 50.74
N PHE A 229 12.17 4.13 51.51
CA PHE A 229 13.13 5.17 51.18
C PHE A 229 13.79 5.69 52.47
N THR A 230 15.04 6.13 52.36
CA THR A 230 15.95 6.47 53.46
C THR A 230 16.51 7.88 53.28
N PRO A 231 15.79 8.94 53.69
CA PRO A 231 16.25 10.33 53.57
C PRO A 231 17.36 10.63 54.60
N ASN A 232 18.56 10.14 54.33
CA ASN A 232 19.76 10.31 55.16
C ASN A 232 20.82 11.22 54.49
N GLY A 233 20.58 11.65 53.25
CA GLY A 233 21.44 12.56 52.51
C GLY A 233 22.63 11.88 51.82
N ASP A 234 22.65 10.55 51.72
CA ASP A 234 23.69 9.80 51.02
C ASP A 234 23.46 9.71 49.50
N GLN A 235 22.41 10.37 49.00
CA GLN A 235 21.97 10.39 47.60
C GLN A 235 21.37 9.06 47.09
N LEU A 236 21.21 8.07 47.97
CA LEU A 236 20.65 6.75 47.66
C LEU A 236 19.30 6.58 48.36
N ASN A 237 18.24 6.48 47.55
CA ASN A 237 16.87 6.32 48.04
C ASN A 237 16.42 7.43 49.01
N ASP A 238 16.95 8.64 48.88
CA ASP A 238 16.54 9.79 49.71
C ASP A 238 15.07 10.23 49.46
N PHE A 239 14.51 9.87 48.31
CA PHE A 239 13.17 10.23 47.90
C PHE A 239 12.33 9.00 47.56
N PHE A 240 11.03 9.07 47.80
CA PHE A 240 10.08 8.12 47.24
C PHE A 240 10.00 8.30 45.72
N ALA A 241 10.75 7.50 44.97
CA ALA A 241 10.94 7.70 43.53
C ALA A 241 10.35 6.55 42.68
N PRO A 242 9.02 6.47 42.50
CA PRO A 242 8.39 5.53 41.59
C PRO A 242 8.85 5.75 40.14
N ARG A 243 9.12 4.66 39.44
CA ARG A 243 9.42 4.60 38.02
C ARG A 243 8.18 4.07 37.31
N LEU A 244 7.36 4.98 36.80
CA LEU A 244 6.15 4.66 36.05
C LEU A 244 6.30 5.11 34.59
N GLY A 245 5.68 4.37 33.68
CA GLY A 245 5.63 4.73 32.27
C GLY A 245 4.75 5.96 32.03
N GLY A 246 5.09 6.75 31.00
CA GLY A 246 4.27 7.88 30.59
C GLY A 246 4.55 9.16 31.38
N CYS A 247 3.50 9.82 31.82
CA CYS A 247 3.52 11.19 32.35
C CYS A 247 3.61 11.22 33.88
N PRO A 248 4.10 12.32 34.51
CA PRO A 248 4.15 12.43 35.96
C PRO A 248 2.78 12.15 36.58
N ALA A 249 2.73 11.19 37.50
CA ALA A 249 1.51 10.87 38.22
C ALA A 249 1.24 11.92 39.31
N ARG A 250 -0.03 12.11 39.67
CA ARG A 250 -0.36 12.74 40.95
C ARG A 250 0.03 11.79 42.08
N LEU A 251 0.79 12.27 43.05
CA LEU A 251 1.08 11.56 44.28
C LEU A 251 0.28 12.16 45.42
N GLN A 252 -0.53 11.35 46.08
CA GLN A 252 -1.09 11.65 47.40
C GLN A 252 -0.52 10.68 48.42
N VAL A 253 -0.14 11.17 49.60
CA VAL A 253 0.37 10.35 50.70
C VAL A 253 -0.46 10.59 51.95
N PHE A 254 -0.76 9.52 52.66
CA PHE A 254 -1.57 9.49 53.87
C PHE A 254 -0.81 8.83 55.01
N SER A 255 -0.99 9.35 56.23
CA SER A 255 -0.49 8.71 57.45
C SER A 255 -1.26 7.42 57.75
N ARG A 256 -0.78 6.64 58.73
CA ARG A 256 -1.48 5.42 59.20
C ARG A 256 -2.91 5.65 59.71
N TRP A 257 -3.25 6.90 60.03
CA TRP A 257 -4.58 7.30 60.52
C TRP A 257 -5.49 7.86 59.43
N GLY A 258 -5.05 7.84 58.17
CA GLY A 258 -5.82 8.35 57.02
C GLY A 258 -5.71 9.86 56.79
N GLN A 259 -4.88 10.58 57.55
CA GLN A 259 -4.63 12.01 57.31
C GLN A 259 -3.73 12.20 56.08
N GLN A 260 -4.14 13.02 55.12
CA GLN A 260 -3.30 13.40 53.98
C GLN A 260 -2.12 14.25 54.44
N VAL A 261 -0.89 13.82 54.15
CA VAL A 261 0.36 14.50 54.54
C VAL A 261 1.13 15.06 53.34
N TYR A 262 0.81 14.62 52.13
CA TYR A 262 1.40 15.12 50.90
C TYR A 262 0.40 15.01 49.74
N ASP A 263 0.40 15.98 48.84
CA ASP A 263 -0.36 15.95 47.60
C ASP A 263 0.38 16.77 46.54
N ASN A 264 0.74 16.12 45.44
CA ASN A 264 1.39 16.76 44.31
C ASN A 264 0.75 16.24 43.01
N PRO A 265 0.07 17.10 42.23
CA PRO A 265 -0.62 16.71 41.00
C PRO A 265 0.30 16.28 39.85
N ALA A 266 1.59 16.64 39.90
CA ALA A 266 2.58 16.30 38.89
C ALA A 266 3.90 15.91 39.57
N TYR A 267 3.88 14.76 40.24
CA TYR A 267 4.96 14.35 41.12
C TYR A 267 6.26 14.04 40.36
N LEU A 268 7.36 14.68 40.78
CA LEU A 268 8.67 14.62 40.13
C LEU A 268 9.68 13.75 40.89
N ASN A 269 9.22 12.79 41.69
CA ASN A 269 10.07 11.90 42.48
C ASN A 269 10.96 12.64 43.49
N ASN A 270 10.40 13.64 44.17
CA ASN A 270 11.11 14.56 45.05
C ASN A 270 10.52 14.67 46.46
N TRP A 271 9.68 13.72 46.89
CA TRP A 271 9.17 13.65 48.25
C TRP A 271 10.15 12.85 49.12
N ASP A 272 10.68 13.51 50.13
CA ASP A 272 11.68 13.03 51.11
C ASP A 272 11.06 12.79 52.50
N GLY A 273 9.74 12.91 52.65
CA GLY A 273 9.10 12.78 53.96
C GLY A 273 9.48 13.89 54.95
N ALA A 274 9.89 15.08 54.48
CA ALA A 274 10.17 16.22 55.34
C ALA A 274 8.98 16.53 56.28
N GLY A 275 9.27 16.74 57.56
CA GLY A 275 8.25 16.99 58.60
C GLY A 275 7.44 15.76 59.02
N GLN A 276 7.73 14.58 58.47
CA GLN A 276 7.06 13.32 58.80
C GLN A 276 7.94 12.47 59.73
N ALA A 277 7.30 11.73 60.65
CA ALA A 277 7.98 10.78 61.54
C ALA A 277 8.29 9.47 60.80
N PRO A 278 9.36 8.74 61.16
CA PRO A 278 9.62 7.42 60.59
C PRO A 278 8.44 6.46 60.75
N GLY A 279 8.20 5.64 59.74
CA GLY A 279 7.16 4.61 59.74
C GLY A 279 6.43 4.44 58.41
N ILE A 280 5.33 3.69 58.45
CA ILE A 280 4.55 3.34 57.27
C ILE A 280 3.56 4.45 56.91
N TYR A 281 3.60 4.82 55.63
CA TYR A 281 2.68 5.72 54.95
C TYR A 281 1.96 4.98 53.82
N TYR A 282 0.78 5.47 53.45
CA TYR A 282 0.00 4.93 52.34
C TYR A 282 -0.01 5.93 51.19
N TYR A 283 0.17 5.46 49.96
CA TYR A 283 0.16 6.34 48.79
C TYR A 283 -0.98 6.00 47.83
N LEU A 284 -1.39 7.03 47.09
CA LEU A 284 -2.21 6.93 45.88
C LEU A 284 -1.46 7.63 44.74
N LEU A 285 -1.06 6.86 43.74
CA LEU A 285 -0.42 7.31 42.51
C LEU A 285 -1.45 7.28 41.39
N THR A 286 -1.84 8.45 40.89
CA THR A 286 -2.84 8.58 39.82
C THR A 286 -2.16 9.09 38.54
N PRO A 287 -1.92 8.22 37.54
CA PRO A 287 -1.38 8.66 36.26
C PRO A 287 -2.36 9.60 35.52
N PRO A 288 -1.88 10.49 34.63
CA PRO A 288 -2.75 11.41 33.88
C PRO A 288 -3.68 10.74 32.84
N ALA A 289 -3.40 9.49 32.47
CA ALA A 289 -4.23 8.68 31.56
C ALA A 289 -5.02 7.61 32.33
N THR A 290 -6.07 7.05 31.69
CA THR A 290 -7.17 6.18 32.18
C THR A 290 -6.80 4.89 32.95
N SER A 291 -5.55 4.72 33.34
CA SER A 291 -5.12 3.67 34.27
C SER A 291 -5.73 3.86 35.67
N ALA A 292 -6.11 2.75 36.30
CA ALA A 292 -6.53 2.75 37.69
C ALA A 292 -5.41 3.32 38.58
N PRO A 293 -5.75 4.09 39.61
CA PRO A 293 -4.74 4.61 40.51
C PRO A 293 -4.02 3.46 41.23
N LEU A 294 -2.70 3.54 41.28
CA LEU A 294 -1.85 2.61 42.02
C LEU A 294 -1.89 3.00 43.50
N LYS A 295 -2.28 2.06 44.35
CA LYS A 295 -2.28 2.24 45.79
C LYS A 295 -1.33 1.26 46.45
N GLY A 296 -0.71 1.68 47.54
CA GLY A 296 0.21 0.84 48.28
C GLY A 296 0.69 1.54 49.54
N TRP A 297 1.78 1.01 50.08
CA TRP A 297 2.43 1.57 51.25
C TRP A 297 3.90 1.82 50.96
N VAL A 298 4.47 2.78 51.67
CA VAL A 298 5.88 3.11 51.64
C VAL A 298 6.35 3.37 53.07
N GLU A 299 7.49 2.81 53.42
CA GLU A 299 8.14 3.01 54.70
C GLU A 299 9.18 4.13 54.61
N LEU A 300 9.05 5.11 55.49
CA LEU A 300 10.04 6.15 55.72
C LEU A 300 10.99 5.71 56.84
N VAL A 301 12.26 5.48 56.49
CA VAL A 301 13.32 5.09 57.43
C VAL A 301 14.35 6.23 57.52
N ARG A 302 14.94 6.47 58.70
CA ARG A 302 16.02 7.43 58.90
C ARG A 302 17.13 6.83 59.74
#